data_AF-A0A940TVA4-F1
#
_entry.id   AF-A0A940TVA4-F1
#
_cell.length_a   1.000
_cell.length_b   1.000
_cell.length_c   1.000
_cell.angle_alpha   90.00
_cell.angle_beta   90.00
_cell.angle_gamma   90.00
#
_symmetry.space_group_name_H-M   'P 1'
#
loop_
_entity.id
_entity.type
_entity.pdbx_description
1 polymer ?
#
loop_
_entity_poly.entity_id
_entity_poly.type
_entity_poly.pdbx_seq_one_letter_code
_entity_poly.pdbx_strand_id
1 'polypeptide(L)'
;MTANPQQDGASLLAIDVGEIHTRAALFDVVEGRYRFLAFGSAPTTVAAPYHHVGEGIRKALGQLEEITGRTLVGMDERLVMPERQDGSGVDTFVATMSAGPPLKVLGVGLLDDVSLEGVKRLTTTISARLVEALSLNDRRKPEGRLDTILGTRPDVIIIAGGTEEGASYSVLRLVDAVGLACSLIPKERRPDVLYAGNGKLVDEVKTKLKAVTNLYIAPNLLPDLDTE
;
A
#
# COMPACT_ATOMS: atom_id res chain seq x y z
N MET A 1 -19.92 10.58 35.46
CA MET A 1 -20.86 10.82 34.35
C MET A 1 -20.50 9.83 33.26
N THR A 2 -21.16 8.68 33.29
CA THR A 2 -20.89 7.52 32.44
C THR A 2 -21.44 7.79 31.05
N ALA A 3 -20.55 7.91 30.05
CA ALA A 3 -20.97 7.94 28.65
C ALA A 3 -21.44 6.54 28.24
N ASN A 4 -22.58 6.53 27.58
CA ASN A 4 -23.46 5.40 27.30
C ASN A 4 -22.80 4.34 26.38
N PRO A 5 -22.80 3.03 26.74
CA PRO A 5 -22.41 1.98 25.82
C PRO A 5 -23.64 1.54 25.02
N GLN A 6 -23.89 2.16 23.86
CA GLN A 6 -24.90 1.71 22.89
C GLN A 6 -24.76 2.45 21.55
N GLN A 7 -24.15 1.81 20.55
CA GLN A 7 -24.62 1.89 19.16
C GLN A 7 -24.59 0.46 18.61
N ASP A 8 -25.69 -0.23 18.85
CA ASP A 8 -26.01 -1.53 18.27
C ASP A 8 -26.42 -1.30 16.81
N GLY A 9 -25.52 -1.67 15.91
CA GLY A 9 -25.72 -1.81 14.48
C GLY A 9 -25.40 -0.58 13.64
N ALA A 10 -24.26 -0.63 12.93
CA ALA A 10 -23.79 0.44 12.07
C ALA A 10 -23.81 -0.03 10.61
N SER A 11 -24.58 0.65 9.78
CA SER A 11 -24.57 0.41 8.33
C SER A 11 -23.18 0.69 7.76
N LEU A 12 -22.74 -0.17 6.84
CA LEU A 12 -21.41 -0.12 6.24
C LEU A 12 -21.53 -0.08 4.72
N LEU A 13 -20.97 0.96 4.12
CA LEU A 13 -20.73 1.04 2.69
C LEU A 13 -19.27 0.71 2.39
N ALA A 14 -19.05 -0.31 1.56
CA ALA A 14 -17.73 -0.66 1.04
C ALA A 14 -17.64 -0.33 -0.45
N ILE A 15 -16.66 0.48 -0.83
CA ILE A 15 -16.31 0.76 -2.23
C ILE A 15 -15.06 -0.01 -2.61
N ASP A 16 -15.14 -0.85 -3.64
CA ASP A 16 -13.99 -1.52 -4.23
C ASP A 16 -13.74 -0.98 -5.64
N VAL A 17 -12.65 -0.24 -5.82
CA VAL A 17 -12.22 0.28 -7.12
C VAL A 17 -11.22 -0.71 -7.74
N GLY A 18 -11.74 -1.70 -8.46
CA GLY A 18 -10.96 -2.69 -9.19
C GLY A 18 -10.47 -2.21 -10.56
N GLU A 19 -9.57 -2.96 -11.19
CA GLU A 19 -9.00 -2.59 -12.51
C GLU A 19 -10.07 -2.41 -13.60
N ILE A 20 -11.08 -3.29 -13.62
CA ILE A 20 -12.15 -3.28 -14.64
C ILE A 20 -13.45 -2.67 -14.09
N HIS A 21 -13.79 -2.96 -12.83
CA HIS A 21 -15.06 -2.57 -12.22
C HIS A 21 -14.86 -1.89 -10.88
N THR A 22 -15.65 -0.85 -10.66
CA THR A 22 -15.87 -0.23 -9.35
C THR A 22 -17.18 -0.77 -8.78
N ARG A 23 -17.14 -1.26 -7.54
CA ARG A 23 -18.28 -1.86 -6.85
C ARG A 23 -18.59 -1.08 -5.59
N ALA A 24 -19.88 -0.93 -5.28
CA ALA A 24 -20.37 -0.38 -4.02
C ALA A 24 -21.23 -1.45 -3.35
N ALA A 25 -20.85 -1.91 -2.16
CA ALA A 25 -21.57 -2.94 -1.42
C ALA A 25 -22.08 -2.37 -0.09
N LEU A 26 -23.36 -2.58 0.19
CA LEU A 26 -24.01 -2.17 1.42
C LEU A 26 -24.17 -3.36 2.36
N PHE A 27 -23.78 -3.16 3.61
CA PHE A 27 -23.97 -4.10 4.70
C PHE A 27 -24.71 -3.42 5.85
N ASP A 28 -25.44 -4.22 6.60
CA ASP A 28 -26.12 -3.78 7.81
C ASP A 28 -25.95 -4.81 8.92
N VAL A 29 -26.12 -4.42 10.17
CA VAL A 29 -25.93 -5.30 11.32
C VAL A 29 -27.28 -5.83 11.76
N VAL A 30 -27.48 -7.13 11.57
CA VAL A 30 -28.66 -7.85 12.05
C VAL A 30 -28.22 -8.84 13.11
N GLU A 31 -28.79 -8.73 14.32
CA GLU A 31 -28.44 -9.55 15.48
C GLU A 31 -26.93 -9.56 15.80
N GLY A 32 -26.29 -8.38 15.72
CA GLY A 32 -24.87 -8.20 16.03
C GLY A 32 -23.89 -8.74 14.97
N ARG A 33 -24.38 -9.09 13.77
CA ARG A 33 -23.53 -9.56 12.65
C ARG A 33 -23.79 -8.75 11.39
N TYR A 34 -22.72 -8.42 10.66
CA TYR A 34 -22.85 -7.85 9.33
C TYR A 34 -23.56 -8.81 8.38
N ARG A 35 -24.58 -8.31 7.70
CA ARG A 35 -25.32 -8.95 6.62
C ARG A 35 -25.15 -8.12 5.37
N PHE A 36 -24.80 -8.80 4.29
CA PHE A 36 -24.80 -8.22 2.95
C PHE A 36 -26.24 -7.90 2.55
N LEU A 37 -26.49 -6.68 2.07
CA LEU A 37 -27.80 -6.24 1.57
C LEU A 37 -27.85 -6.25 0.04
N ALA A 38 -26.97 -5.47 -0.60
CA ALA A 38 -26.94 -5.29 -2.04
C ALA A 38 -25.59 -4.76 -2.52
N PHE A 39 -25.33 -4.86 -3.82
CA PHE A 39 -24.20 -4.18 -4.45
C PHE A 39 -24.60 -3.51 -5.77
N GLY A 40 -24.00 -2.36 -6.06
CA GLY A 40 -23.97 -1.74 -7.38
C GLY A 40 -22.58 -1.84 -8.00
N SER A 41 -22.49 -1.80 -9.32
CA SER A 41 -21.23 -1.96 -10.06
C SER A 41 -21.21 -1.13 -11.34
N ALA A 42 -20.10 -0.47 -11.60
CA ALA A 42 -19.87 0.29 -12.82
C ALA A 42 -18.47 0.01 -13.39
N PRO A 43 -18.21 0.28 -14.68
CA PRO A 43 -16.84 0.29 -15.21
C PRO A 43 -15.96 1.27 -14.42
N THR A 44 -14.72 0.87 -14.14
CA THR A 44 -13.73 1.73 -13.48
C THR A 44 -13.30 2.87 -14.41
N THR A 45 -13.17 4.07 -13.86
CA THR A 45 -12.93 5.31 -14.62
C THR A 45 -11.60 6.00 -14.27
N VAL A 46 -10.65 5.27 -13.66
CA VAL A 46 -9.32 5.80 -13.30
C VAL A 46 -8.50 6.21 -14.52
N ALA A 47 -8.70 5.52 -15.65
CA ALA A 47 -8.01 5.75 -16.91
C ALA A 47 -8.93 6.45 -17.94
N ALA A 48 -8.47 6.52 -19.18
CA ALA A 48 -9.25 7.04 -20.28
C ALA A 48 -10.62 6.34 -20.40
N PRO A 49 -11.68 7.05 -20.83
CA PRO A 49 -11.69 8.45 -21.28
C PRO A 49 -11.86 9.47 -20.13
N TYR A 50 -12.18 9.02 -18.91
CA TYR A 50 -12.60 9.90 -17.82
C TYR A 50 -11.43 10.46 -17.01
N HIS A 51 -10.39 9.66 -16.76
CA HIS A 51 -9.28 10.02 -15.87
C HIS A 51 -9.73 10.50 -14.48
N HIS A 52 -10.84 9.97 -13.98
CA HIS A 52 -11.46 10.40 -12.72
C HIS A 52 -12.20 9.24 -12.05
N VAL A 53 -11.68 8.74 -10.92
CA VAL A 53 -12.25 7.59 -10.20
C VAL A 53 -13.66 7.84 -9.69
N GLY A 54 -14.01 9.09 -9.37
CA GLY A 54 -15.32 9.45 -8.83
C GLY A 54 -16.48 9.12 -9.76
N GLU A 55 -16.29 9.08 -11.08
CA GLU A 55 -17.37 8.75 -12.01
C GLU A 55 -17.83 7.29 -11.89
N GLY A 56 -16.88 6.35 -11.76
CA GLY A 56 -17.17 4.94 -11.53
C GLY A 56 -17.85 4.73 -10.18
N ILE A 57 -17.35 5.41 -9.14
CA ILE A 57 -17.94 5.35 -7.79
C ILE A 57 -19.38 5.87 -7.81
N ARG A 58 -19.63 7.05 -8.40
CA ARG A 58 -20.97 7.65 -8.46
C ARG A 58 -21.95 6.78 -9.23
N LYS A 59 -21.53 6.15 -10.33
CA LYS A 59 -22.38 5.21 -11.08
C LYS A 59 -22.68 3.93 -10.29
N ALA A 60 -21.69 3.38 -9.60
CA ALA A 60 -21.89 2.20 -8.76
C ALA A 60 -22.82 2.50 -7.57
N LEU A 61 -22.68 3.69 -6.96
CA LEU A 61 -23.59 4.17 -5.93
C LEU A 61 -25.00 4.37 -6.47
N GLY A 62 -25.17 5.03 -7.62
CA GLY A 62 -26.51 5.20 -8.23
C GLY A 62 -27.23 3.88 -8.47
N GLN A 63 -26.53 2.85 -8.98
CA GLN A 63 -27.11 1.51 -9.11
C GLN A 63 -27.49 0.91 -7.75
N LEU A 64 -26.66 1.10 -6.71
CA LEU A 64 -26.96 0.63 -5.36
C LEU A 64 -28.18 1.34 -4.76
N GLU A 65 -28.32 2.65 -4.97
CA GLU A 65 -29.49 3.45 -4.56
C GLU A 65 -30.76 2.95 -5.27
N GLU A 66 -30.70 2.65 -6.57
CA GLU A 66 -31.82 2.06 -7.34
C GLU A 66 -32.27 0.70 -6.79
N ILE A 67 -31.32 -0.15 -6.38
CA ILE A 67 -31.62 -1.49 -5.86
C ILE A 67 -32.21 -1.42 -4.45
N THR A 68 -31.67 -0.55 -3.60
CA THR A 68 -32.00 -0.51 -2.17
C THR A 68 -33.12 0.49 -1.85
N GLY A 69 -33.38 1.45 -2.73
CA GLY A 69 -34.22 2.61 -2.45
C GLY A 69 -33.63 3.58 -1.42
N ARG A 70 -32.39 3.36 -0.99
CA ARG A 70 -31.69 4.14 0.04
C ARG A 70 -30.93 5.28 -0.62
N THR A 71 -31.18 6.52 -0.21
CA THR A 71 -30.36 7.66 -0.66
C THR A 71 -29.02 7.64 0.07
N LEU A 72 -27.93 7.45 -0.67
CA LEU A 72 -26.56 7.39 -0.18
C LEU A 72 -25.81 8.70 -0.46
N VAL A 73 -26.12 9.39 -1.56
CA VAL A 73 -25.47 10.65 -1.96
C VAL A 73 -26.45 11.82 -1.86
N GLY A 74 -26.03 12.88 -1.17
CA GLY A 74 -26.83 14.09 -0.99
C GLY A 74 -26.86 15.00 -2.22
N MET A 75 -27.70 16.03 -2.18
CA MET A 75 -27.78 17.05 -3.24
C MET A 75 -26.48 17.84 -3.43
N ASP A 76 -25.60 17.85 -2.43
CA ASP A 76 -24.27 18.46 -2.47
C ASP A 76 -23.19 17.51 -3.04
N GLU A 77 -23.61 16.39 -3.63
CA GLU A 77 -22.75 15.33 -4.18
C GLU A 77 -21.83 14.67 -3.14
N ARG A 78 -22.17 14.80 -1.85
CA ARG A 78 -21.42 14.16 -0.77
C ARG A 78 -22.14 12.91 -0.27
N LEU A 79 -21.34 11.95 0.20
CA LEU A 79 -21.87 10.79 0.90
C LEU A 79 -22.59 11.26 2.16
N VAL A 80 -23.84 10.82 2.35
CA VAL A 80 -24.61 11.13 3.55
C VAL A 80 -24.09 10.24 4.69
N MET A 81 -23.48 10.87 5.69
CA MET A 81 -23.04 10.20 6.91
C MET A 81 -23.26 11.12 8.12
N PRO A 82 -23.73 10.61 9.28
CA PRO A 82 -24.10 9.22 9.55
C PRO A 82 -25.42 8.82 8.87
N GLU A 83 -25.88 7.59 9.11
CA GLU A 83 -27.23 7.16 8.73
C GLU A 83 -28.29 8.02 9.44
N ARG A 84 -29.36 8.35 8.72
CA ARG A 84 -30.49 9.16 9.20
C ARG A 84 -31.69 8.28 9.51
N GLN A 85 -32.66 8.83 10.24
CA GLN A 85 -33.87 8.11 10.66
C GLN A 85 -34.76 7.63 9.49
N ASP A 86 -34.66 8.27 8.32
CA ASP A 86 -35.36 7.85 7.10
C ASP A 86 -34.63 6.72 6.35
N GLY A 87 -33.55 6.18 6.94
CA GLY A 87 -32.70 5.15 6.36
C GLY A 87 -31.65 5.69 5.37
N SER A 88 -31.63 6.99 5.08
CA SER A 88 -30.62 7.57 4.17
C SER A 88 -29.23 7.63 4.79
N GLY A 89 -28.19 7.62 3.96
CA GLY A 89 -26.78 7.66 4.38
C GLY A 89 -26.23 6.33 4.86
N VAL A 90 -25.07 6.34 5.49
CA VAL A 90 -24.46 5.17 6.16
C VAL A 90 -23.63 5.63 7.36
N ASP A 91 -23.41 4.74 8.33
CA ASP A 91 -22.59 5.05 9.51
C ASP A 91 -21.09 4.87 9.27
N THR A 92 -20.73 3.89 8.44
CA THR A 92 -19.35 3.56 8.12
C THR A 92 -19.11 3.51 6.63
N PHE A 93 -17.98 4.08 6.20
CA PHE A 93 -17.50 4.01 4.82
C PHE A 93 -16.09 3.43 4.80
N VAL A 94 -15.88 2.45 3.93
CA VAL A 94 -14.55 1.91 3.63
C VAL A 94 -14.33 1.87 2.13
N ALA A 95 -13.09 2.06 1.70
CA ALA A 95 -12.71 1.97 0.31
C ALA A 95 -11.44 1.14 0.12
N THR A 96 -11.45 0.27 -0.88
CA THR A 96 -10.28 -0.42 -1.41
C THR A 96 -10.05 0.01 -2.85
N MET A 97 -8.79 0.06 -3.27
CA MET A 97 -8.45 0.37 -4.65
C MET A 97 -7.28 -0.48 -5.12
N SER A 98 -7.50 -1.17 -6.23
CA SER A 98 -6.46 -1.86 -7.01
C SER A 98 -6.33 -1.26 -8.41
N ALA A 99 -7.22 -0.34 -8.79
CA ALA A 99 -7.16 0.43 -10.02
C ALA A 99 -6.04 1.48 -9.96
N GLY A 100 -4.88 1.16 -10.50
CA GLY A 100 -3.74 2.07 -10.60
C GLY A 100 -2.51 1.38 -11.19
N PRO A 101 -1.50 2.14 -11.63
CA PRO A 101 -0.24 1.54 -12.04
C PRO A 101 0.40 0.80 -10.85
N PRO A 102 1.03 -0.37 -11.08
CA PRO A 102 1.69 -1.10 -10.00
C PRO A 102 2.84 -0.26 -9.43
N LEU A 103 3.07 -0.39 -8.13
CA LEU A 103 4.17 0.29 -7.43
C LEU A 103 5.51 -0.09 -8.06
N LYS A 104 6.33 0.91 -8.43
CA LYS A 104 7.70 0.68 -8.88
C LYS A 104 8.56 0.36 -7.67
N VAL A 105 9.01 -0.89 -7.56
CA VAL A 105 9.86 -1.36 -6.47
C VAL A 105 11.29 -1.49 -6.96
N LEU A 106 12.24 -0.95 -6.20
CA LEU A 106 13.67 -1.27 -6.36
C LEU A 106 14.09 -2.19 -5.22
N GLY A 107 14.60 -3.37 -5.57
CA GLY A 107 15.09 -4.34 -4.58
C GLY A 107 16.55 -4.10 -4.24
N VAL A 108 16.90 -4.14 -2.96
CA VAL A 108 18.28 -4.10 -2.48
C VAL A 108 18.49 -5.33 -1.61
N GLY A 109 19.36 -6.23 -2.03
CA GLY A 109 19.59 -7.50 -1.34
C GLY A 109 21.07 -7.75 -1.08
N LEU A 110 21.41 -8.38 0.04
CA LEU A 110 22.81 -8.74 0.29
C LEU A 110 23.35 -9.69 -0.79
N LEU A 111 22.62 -10.76 -1.10
CA LEU A 111 22.94 -11.76 -2.11
C LEU A 111 21.85 -11.84 -3.19
N ASP A 112 22.28 -12.11 -4.43
CA ASP A 112 21.39 -12.17 -5.60
C ASP A 112 20.41 -13.35 -5.52
N ASP A 113 20.91 -14.54 -5.24
CA ASP A 113 20.14 -15.79 -5.32
C ASP A 113 19.24 -16.05 -4.11
N VAL A 114 19.34 -15.19 -3.10
CA VAL A 114 18.75 -15.42 -1.78
C VAL A 114 17.97 -14.18 -1.33
N SER A 115 18.67 -13.09 -0.98
CA SER A 115 18.02 -11.89 -0.46
C SER A 115 17.16 -11.19 -1.52
N LEU A 116 17.67 -11.06 -2.74
CA LEU A 116 16.90 -10.46 -3.84
C LEU A 116 15.77 -11.37 -4.32
N GLU A 117 15.92 -12.70 -4.21
CA GLU A 117 14.87 -13.64 -4.58
C GLU A 117 13.66 -13.52 -3.62
N GLY A 118 13.90 -13.39 -2.32
CA GLY A 118 12.84 -13.10 -1.34
C GLY A 118 12.12 -11.78 -1.65
N VAL A 119 12.84 -10.73 -2.05
CA VAL A 119 12.24 -9.47 -2.49
C VAL A 119 11.39 -9.65 -3.75
N LYS A 120 11.88 -10.40 -4.75
CA LYS A 120 11.10 -10.70 -5.96
C LYS A 120 9.81 -11.42 -5.61
N ARG A 121 9.87 -12.48 -4.80
CA ARG A 121 8.69 -13.22 -4.33
C ARG A 121 7.69 -12.29 -3.65
N LEU A 122 8.16 -11.47 -2.71
CA LEU A 122 7.32 -10.47 -2.05
C LEU A 122 6.62 -9.55 -3.06
N THR A 123 7.33 -9.03 -4.06
CA THR A 123 6.73 -8.16 -5.08
C THR A 123 5.65 -8.84 -5.93
N THR A 124 5.67 -10.16 -6.09
CA THR A 124 4.61 -10.89 -6.82
C THR A 124 3.30 -11.03 -6.05
N THR A 125 3.32 -10.80 -4.73
CA THR A 125 2.13 -10.96 -3.87
C THR A 125 1.26 -9.70 -3.79
N ILE A 126 1.75 -8.58 -4.34
CA ILE A 126 1.10 -7.27 -4.30
C ILE A 126 1.06 -6.66 -5.70
N SER A 127 0.29 -5.57 -5.88
CA SER A 127 0.32 -4.79 -7.12
C SER A 127 1.60 -3.94 -7.21
N ALA A 128 2.72 -4.61 -7.50
CA ALA A 128 4.04 -4.01 -7.64
C ALA A 128 4.79 -4.57 -8.84
N ARG A 129 5.75 -3.80 -9.32
CA ARG A 129 6.68 -4.18 -10.38
C ARG A 129 8.09 -3.87 -9.94
N LEU A 130 8.92 -4.90 -9.85
CA LEU A 130 10.36 -4.72 -9.65
C LEU A 130 10.96 -4.03 -10.88
N VAL A 131 11.37 -2.77 -10.73
CA VAL A 131 11.97 -1.99 -11.83
C VAL A 131 13.46 -2.24 -11.95
N GLU A 132 14.11 -2.63 -10.86
CA GLU A 132 15.55 -2.88 -10.78
C GLU A 132 15.91 -3.58 -9.47
N ALA A 133 17.07 -4.23 -9.44
CA ALA A 133 17.67 -4.80 -8.24
C ALA A 133 19.15 -4.43 -8.10
N LEU A 134 19.58 -4.21 -6.86
CA LEU A 134 20.96 -3.94 -6.48
C LEU A 134 21.41 -4.93 -5.41
N SER A 135 22.66 -5.38 -5.49
CA SER A 135 23.25 -6.22 -4.45
C SER A 135 24.66 -5.83 -4.07
N LEU A 136 25.22 -6.51 -3.07
CA LEU A 136 26.62 -6.33 -2.70
C LEU A 136 27.54 -6.65 -3.88
N ASN A 137 27.25 -7.73 -4.61
CA ASN A 137 28.06 -8.26 -5.72
C ASN A 137 27.77 -7.57 -7.07
N ASP A 138 26.91 -6.56 -7.09
CA ASP A 138 26.60 -5.81 -8.29
C ASP A 138 27.87 -5.26 -8.95
N ARG A 139 28.05 -5.54 -10.25
CA ARG A 139 29.27 -5.20 -10.99
C ARG A 139 29.35 -3.72 -11.37
N ARG A 140 28.26 -2.97 -11.21
CA ARG A 140 28.23 -1.53 -11.46
C ARG A 140 29.10 -0.81 -10.43
N LYS A 141 29.83 0.20 -10.91
CA LYS A 141 30.53 1.18 -10.07
C LYS A 141 29.53 1.92 -9.17
N PRO A 142 29.96 2.46 -8.01
CA PRO A 142 29.08 3.19 -7.10
C PRO A 142 28.25 4.29 -7.78
N GLU A 143 28.86 5.06 -8.69
CA GLU A 143 28.17 6.09 -9.50
C GLU A 143 27.04 5.50 -10.34
N GLY A 144 27.29 4.37 -11.03
CA GLY A 144 26.28 3.71 -11.84
C GLY A 144 25.12 3.13 -11.02
N ARG A 145 25.38 2.67 -9.78
CA ARG A 145 24.31 2.24 -8.86
C ARG A 145 23.46 3.42 -8.41
N LEU A 146 24.09 4.57 -8.14
CA LEU A 146 23.40 5.80 -7.77
C LEU A 146 22.52 6.31 -8.93
N ASP A 147 23.08 6.40 -10.13
CA ASP A 147 22.36 6.79 -11.35
C ASP A 147 21.17 5.87 -11.61
N THR A 148 21.33 4.57 -11.34
CA THR A 148 20.26 3.59 -11.44
C THR A 148 19.09 3.93 -10.51
N ILE A 149 19.34 4.21 -9.23
CA ILE A 149 18.28 4.57 -8.27
C ILE A 149 17.59 5.88 -8.71
N LEU A 150 18.37 6.88 -9.13
CA LEU A 150 17.86 8.19 -9.55
C LEU A 150 17.04 8.11 -10.86
N GLY A 151 17.47 7.28 -11.80
CA GLY A 151 16.86 7.13 -13.12
C GLY A 151 15.60 6.26 -13.13
N THR A 152 15.58 5.21 -12.30
CA THR A 152 14.42 4.29 -12.19
C THR A 152 13.24 4.93 -11.47
N ARG A 153 13.48 5.96 -10.64
CA ARG A 153 12.46 6.68 -9.86
C ARG A 153 11.52 5.70 -9.14
N PRO A 154 12.02 4.82 -8.26
CA PRO A 154 11.17 3.89 -7.55
C PRO A 154 10.18 4.63 -6.64
N ASP A 155 9.03 4.03 -6.39
CA ASP A 155 8.08 4.50 -5.37
C ASP A 155 8.45 3.92 -4.00
N VAL A 156 8.97 2.68 -3.99
CA VAL A 156 9.43 1.97 -2.78
C VAL A 156 10.78 1.30 -3.05
N ILE A 157 11.69 1.39 -2.07
CA ILE A 157 12.91 0.59 -2.02
C ILE A 157 12.77 -0.45 -0.92
N ILE A 158 12.96 -1.73 -1.25
CA ILE A 158 12.94 -2.82 -0.27
C ILE A 158 14.37 -3.28 -0.03
N ILE A 159 14.84 -3.15 1.21
CA ILE A 159 16.16 -3.59 1.63
C ILE A 159 16.00 -4.89 2.42
N ALA A 160 16.59 -5.97 1.92
CA ALA A 160 16.57 -7.28 2.53
C ALA A 160 17.97 -7.89 2.66
N GLY A 161 18.09 -8.89 3.52
CA GLY A 161 19.28 -9.71 3.65
C GLY A 161 20.07 -9.49 4.94
N GLY A 162 21.04 -10.38 5.10
CA GLY A 162 21.62 -10.69 6.40
C GLY A 162 20.67 -11.57 7.21
N THR A 163 21.13 -12.76 7.59
CA THR A 163 20.48 -13.53 8.67
C THR A 163 20.61 -12.78 9.99
N GLU A 164 19.85 -13.15 11.02
CA GLU A 164 19.91 -12.49 12.34
C GLU A 164 21.31 -12.55 12.99
N GLU A 165 22.08 -13.60 12.69
CA GLU A 165 23.46 -13.79 13.15
C GLU A 165 24.51 -13.37 12.09
N GLY A 166 24.06 -12.82 10.97
CA GLY A 166 24.85 -12.65 9.75
C GLY A 166 25.40 -11.25 9.48
N ALA A 167 25.74 -11.02 8.21
CA ALA A 167 26.65 -9.97 7.73
C ALA A 167 26.18 -8.50 7.95
N SER A 168 26.34 -8.01 9.17
CA SER A 168 25.99 -6.67 9.62
C SER A 168 26.57 -5.54 8.75
N TYR A 169 27.89 -5.57 8.53
CA TYR A 169 28.60 -4.49 7.84
C TYR A 169 28.17 -4.33 6.37
N SER A 170 27.96 -5.44 5.67
CA SER A 170 27.58 -5.43 4.25
C SER A 170 26.18 -4.88 4.03
N VAL A 171 25.24 -5.20 4.92
CA VAL A 171 23.88 -4.64 4.89
C VAL A 171 23.92 -3.13 5.14
N LEU A 172 24.68 -2.67 6.14
CA LEU A 172 24.81 -1.23 6.40
C LEU A 172 25.42 -0.45 5.24
N ARG A 173 26.36 -1.05 4.48
CA ARG A 173 26.90 -0.42 3.25
C ARG A 173 25.83 -0.22 2.17
N LEU A 174 24.91 -1.17 2.02
CA LEU A 174 23.79 -1.05 1.08
C LEU A 174 22.81 0.03 1.55
N VAL A 175 22.54 0.08 2.86
CA VAL A 175 21.71 1.12 3.49
C VAL A 175 22.31 2.51 3.27
N ASP A 176 23.63 2.67 3.40
CA ASP A 176 24.32 3.95 3.14
C ASP A 176 24.17 4.41 1.69
N ALA A 177 24.28 3.49 0.73
CA ALA A 177 24.08 3.81 -0.68
C ALA A 177 22.64 4.28 -0.98
N VAL A 178 21.65 3.62 -0.37
CA VAL A 178 20.24 4.03 -0.48
C VAL A 178 20.01 5.39 0.18
N GLY A 179 20.59 5.62 1.38
CA GLY A 179 20.49 6.89 2.09
C GLY A 179 21.07 8.05 1.28
N LEU A 180 22.24 7.85 0.67
CA LEU A 180 22.85 8.84 -0.22
C LEU A 180 21.94 9.12 -1.42
N ALA A 181 21.44 8.10 -2.10
CA ALA A 181 20.54 8.27 -3.24
C ALA A 181 19.28 9.06 -2.86
N CYS A 182 18.64 8.70 -1.76
CA CYS A 182 17.45 9.40 -1.27
C CYS A 182 17.76 10.87 -0.92
N SER A 183 18.96 11.18 -0.41
CA SER A 183 19.34 12.55 -0.07
C SER A 183 19.43 13.48 -1.29
N LEU A 184 19.76 12.92 -2.46
CA LEU A 184 19.86 13.63 -3.74
C LEU A 184 18.50 13.80 -4.45
N ILE A 185 17.48 13.05 -4.02
CA ILE A 185 16.12 13.14 -4.57
C ILE A 185 15.36 14.25 -3.82
N PRO A 186 14.62 15.14 -4.54
CA PRO A 186 13.73 16.13 -3.92
C PRO A 186 12.75 15.47 -2.95
N LYS A 187 12.49 16.11 -1.80
CA LYS A 187 11.75 15.52 -0.67
C LYS A 187 10.39 14.95 -1.09
N GLU A 188 9.70 15.60 -2.02
CA GLU A 188 8.37 15.27 -2.51
C GLU A 188 8.34 14.01 -3.41
N ARG A 189 9.51 13.51 -3.82
CA ARG A 189 9.64 12.35 -4.71
C ARG A 189 10.52 11.25 -4.14
N ARG A 190 10.92 11.35 -2.87
CA ARG A 190 11.77 10.34 -2.25
C ARG A 190 10.97 9.03 -2.14
N PRO A 191 11.56 7.88 -2.50
CA PRO A 191 10.91 6.60 -2.30
C PRO A 191 10.81 6.29 -0.82
N ASP A 192 9.71 5.67 -0.42
CA ASP A 192 9.61 5.05 0.89
C ASP A 192 10.57 3.85 0.96
N VAL A 193 11.16 3.61 2.14
CA VAL A 193 12.07 2.48 2.34
C VAL A 193 11.46 1.48 3.30
N LEU A 194 11.36 0.23 2.86
CA LEU A 194 11.03 -0.91 3.70
C LEU A 194 12.31 -1.70 4.02
N TYR A 195 12.69 -1.75 5.28
CA TYR A 195 13.77 -2.59 5.76
C TYR A 195 13.21 -3.90 6.33
N ALA A 196 13.61 -5.01 5.72
CA ALA A 196 13.21 -6.37 6.07
C ALA A 196 14.43 -7.31 6.07
N GLY A 197 15.53 -6.83 6.66
CA GLY A 197 16.77 -7.59 6.87
C GLY A 197 17.06 -7.83 8.35
N ASN A 198 18.31 -8.17 8.67
CA ASN A 198 18.76 -8.48 10.04
C ASN A 198 18.19 -7.51 11.11
N GLY A 199 17.38 -8.04 12.03
CA GLY A 199 16.68 -7.29 13.06
C GLY A 199 17.58 -6.56 14.05
N LYS A 200 18.82 -7.03 14.24
CA LYS A 200 19.81 -6.38 15.13
C LYS A 200 20.35 -5.06 14.57
N LEU A 201 20.18 -4.79 13.27
CA LEU A 201 20.65 -3.56 12.62
C LEU A 201 19.61 -2.43 12.59
N VAL A 202 18.41 -2.68 13.12
CA VAL A 202 17.27 -1.76 12.98
C VAL A 202 17.60 -0.36 13.50
N ASP A 203 18.35 -0.24 14.60
CA ASP A 203 18.67 1.05 15.20
C ASP A 203 19.70 1.85 14.37
N GLU A 204 20.70 1.19 13.79
CA GLU A 204 21.63 1.80 12.85
C GLU A 204 20.91 2.22 11.56
N VAL A 205 20.00 1.39 11.04
CA VAL A 205 19.20 1.70 9.84
C VAL A 205 18.32 2.93 10.09
N LYS A 206 17.63 2.99 11.24
CA LYS A 206 16.85 4.16 11.65
C LYS A 206 17.71 5.41 11.69
N THR A 207 18.90 5.31 12.29
CA THR A 207 19.83 6.45 12.40
C THR A 207 20.24 6.98 11.02
N LYS A 208 20.45 6.10 10.04
CA LYS A 208 20.88 6.47 8.68
C LYS A 208 19.74 6.99 7.80
N LEU A 209 18.54 6.41 7.88
CA LEU A 209 17.48 6.64 6.89
C LEU A 209 16.33 7.52 7.37
N LYS A 210 16.00 7.54 8.67
CA LYS A 210 14.80 8.22 9.18
C LYS A 210 14.79 9.74 8.93
N ALA A 211 15.96 10.36 8.84
CA ALA A 211 16.09 11.78 8.51
C ALA A 211 15.96 12.08 7.01
N VAL A 212 16.11 11.06 6.16
CA VAL A 212 16.18 11.22 4.70
C VAL A 212 14.88 10.82 4.03
N THR A 213 14.25 9.74 4.47
CA THR A 213 13.00 9.23 3.86
C THR A 213 12.10 8.57 4.91
N ASN A 214 10.85 8.25 4.53
CA ASN A 214 9.98 7.45 5.38
C ASN A 214 10.53 6.02 5.43
N LEU A 215 10.80 5.55 6.63
CA LEU A 215 11.36 4.24 6.89
C LEU A 215 10.34 3.37 7.61
N TYR A 216 10.07 2.21 7.03
CA TYR A 216 9.26 1.14 7.61
C TYR A 216 10.17 -0.04 7.95
N ILE A 217 9.92 -0.65 9.11
CA ILE A 217 10.64 -1.84 9.56
C ILE A 217 9.66 -3.01 9.53
N ALA A 218 10.06 -4.09 8.90
CA ALA A 218 9.34 -5.37 8.87
C ALA A 218 10.22 -6.49 9.46
N PRO A 219 9.62 -7.64 9.80
CA PRO A 219 10.38 -8.84 10.08
C PRO A 219 11.36 -9.17 8.94
N ASN A 220 12.48 -9.78 9.29
CA ASN A 220 13.47 -10.20 8.31
C ASN A 220 12.83 -11.20 7.33
N LEU A 221 13.01 -10.99 6.03
CA LEU A 221 12.54 -11.92 5.00
C LEU A 221 13.30 -13.24 5.00
N LEU A 222 14.49 -13.26 5.61
CA LEU A 222 15.31 -14.46 5.70
C LEU A 222 16.11 -14.45 7.01
N PRO A 223 15.46 -14.75 8.15
CA PRO A 223 16.11 -14.74 9.46
C PRO A 223 17.22 -15.79 9.56
N ASP A 224 17.06 -16.95 8.91
CA ASP A 224 18.05 -18.02 8.79
C ASP A 224 18.02 -18.66 7.39
N LEU A 225 18.94 -19.59 7.08
CA LEU A 225 19.06 -20.14 5.72
C LEU A 225 17.94 -21.10 5.32
N ASP A 226 17.17 -21.59 6.29
CA ASP A 226 16.15 -22.63 6.11
C ASP A 226 14.71 -22.10 6.30
N THR A 227 14.56 -20.86 6.76
CA THR A 227 13.29 -20.21 7.11
C THR A 227 13.10 -18.92 6.32
N GLU A 228 11.99 -18.83 5.59
CA GLU A 228 11.51 -17.63 4.85
C GLU A 228 10.19 -17.14 5.44
#